data_AF-A0A671DS23-F1
#
_entry.id   AF-A0A671DS23-F1
#
_cell.length_a   1.000
_cell.length_b   1.000
_cell.length_c   1.000
_cell.angle_alpha   90.00
_cell.angle_beta   90.00
_cell.angle_gamma   90.00
#
_symmetry.space_group_name_H-M   'P 1'
#
loop_
_entity.id
_entity.type
_entity.pdbx_description
1 polymer ?
#
loop_
_entity_poly.entity_id
_entity_poly.type
_entity_poly.pdbx_seq_one_letter_code
_entity_poly.pdbx_strand_id
1 'polypeptide(L)'
;ICSAAWEQRLTCTDQIMLFGKISRQLCGLKKLPWSYESRYFWGWLNAVFNKVDYERIRDVGPDRAASEWLLRCGAMVRYHGQERWQNNYNNLPTGPLNKYKIQAIDATDSCIMGIGFDHMENSSICY
;
A
#
# COMPACT_ATOMS: atom_id res chain seq x y z
N ILE A 1 -8.49 44.17 20.70
CA ILE A 1 -7.41 43.82 19.77
C ILE A 1 -7.91 42.57 19.05
N CYS A 2 -8.72 42.72 17.99
CA CYS A 2 -8.26 42.75 16.59
C CYS A 2 -7.32 41.56 16.28
N SER A 3 -7.50 40.71 15.27
CA SER A 3 -8.44 40.63 14.16
C SER A 3 -8.25 39.26 13.48
N ALA A 4 -9.34 38.75 12.89
CA ALA A 4 -9.45 38.11 11.57
C ALA A 4 -8.65 36.82 11.27
N ALA A 5 -9.32 35.68 11.06
CA ALA A 5 -9.91 35.20 9.79
C ALA A 5 -8.88 34.31 9.04
N TRP A 6 -9.15 33.12 8.51
CA TRP A 6 -10.28 32.58 7.73
C TRP A 6 -10.20 31.04 7.88
N GLU A 7 -11.24 30.28 8.24
CA GLU A 7 -12.31 29.77 7.37
C GLU A 7 -11.78 29.19 6.05
N GLN A 8 -11.66 27.86 5.87
CA GLN A 8 -12.65 26.96 5.22
C GLN A 8 -11.87 25.64 4.88
N ARG A 9 -12.40 24.42 4.78
CA ARG A 9 -13.78 23.92 4.68
C ARG A 9 -13.78 22.37 4.81
N LEU A 10 -14.63 21.86 5.70
CA LEU A 10 -15.69 20.85 5.47
C LEU A 10 -15.30 19.52 4.77
N THR A 11 -15.28 18.40 5.50
CA THR A 11 -16.43 17.48 5.67
C THR A 11 -17.12 17.13 4.34
N CYS A 12 -16.58 16.15 3.64
CA CYS A 12 -17.18 15.62 2.42
C CYS A 12 -18.24 14.55 2.77
N THR A 13 -19.39 14.96 3.28
CA THR A 13 -20.57 14.08 3.43
C THR A 13 -21.91 14.71 3.06
N ASP A 14 -21.99 15.92 2.49
CA ASP A 14 -23.29 16.51 2.10
C ASP A 14 -23.27 17.26 0.75
N GLN A 15 -23.34 16.51 -0.34
CA GLN A 15 -23.86 16.99 -1.63
C GLN A 15 -24.63 15.84 -2.32
N ILE A 16 -25.72 15.40 -1.70
CA ILE A 16 -26.80 14.69 -2.40
C ILE A 16 -27.95 15.69 -2.61
N MET A 17 -28.40 15.79 -3.86
CA MET A 17 -29.63 16.46 -4.34
C MET A 17 -29.58 17.97 -4.54
N LEU A 18 -29.22 18.40 -5.76
CA LEU A 18 -30.12 19.19 -6.61
C LEU A 18 -29.46 19.37 -7.98
N PHE A 19 -30.02 18.76 -9.03
CA PHE A 19 -30.21 19.33 -10.38
C PHE A 19 -30.72 18.23 -11.31
N GLY A 20 -31.86 18.49 -11.95
CA GLY A 20 -32.16 17.95 -13.27
C GLY A 20 -32.94 16.63 -13.34
N LYS A 21 -34.26 16.70 -13.13
CA LYS A 21 -35.19 15.87 -13.93
C LYS A 21 -34.99 16.25 -15.40
N ILE A 22 -34.43 15.37 -16.23
CA ILE A 22 -34.68 15.26 -17.68
C ILE A 22 -34.18 13.88 -18.16
N SER A 23 -34.99 13.23 -19.00
CA SER A 23 -34.68 12.06 -19.83
C SER A 23 -34.65 10.69 -19.16
N ARG A 24 -35.87 10.17 -18.88
CA ARG A 24 -36.15 8.75 -19.10
C ARG A 24 -36.14 8.52 -20.61
N GLN A 25 -35.30 7.60 -21.07
CA GLN A 25 -35.26 6.93 -22.39
C GLN A 25 -33.86 6.98 -23.02
N LEU A 26 -33.03 6.02 -22.62
CA LEU A 26 -32.20 5.19 -23.51
C LEU A 26 -31.92 3.87 -22.77
N CYS A 27 -32.96 3.04 -22.61
CA CYS A 27 -32.75 1.60 -22.46
C CYS A 27 -32.19 1.10 -23.79
N GLY A 28 -30.92 0.71 -23.86
CA GLY A 28 -30.40 0.15 -25.12
C GLY A 28 -28.90 -0.08 -25.26
N LEU A 29 -28.03 0.35 -24.33
CA LEU A 29 -26.62 -0.05 -24.39
C LEU A 29 -26.40 -1.23 -23.43
N LYS A 30 -26.25 -2.43 -24.01
CA LYS A 30 -25.84 -3.64 -23.31
C LYS A 30 -24.61 -3.29 -22.46
N LYS A 31 -24.74 -3.38 -21.12
CA LYS A 31 -23.57 -3.33 -20.24
C LYS A 31 -22.67 -4.49 -20.65
N LEU A 32 -21.59 -4.18 -21.34
CA LEU A 32 -20.51 -5.13 -21.59
C LEU A 32 -20.06 -5.70 -20.22
N PRO A 33 -19.70 -7.00 -20.12
CA PRO A 33 -19.41 -7.66 -18.85
C PRO A 33 -18.07 -7.19 -18.29
N TRP A 34 -18.03 -5.96 -17.76
CA TRP A 34 -16.85 -5.33 -17.18
C TRP A 34 -16.63 -5.65 -15.68
N SER A 35 -17.30 -6.67 -15.15
CA SER A 35 -17.33 -6.89 -13.69
C SER A 35 -16.87 -8.26 -13.20
N TYR A 36 -16.62 -9.24 -14.09
CA TYR A 36 -16.16 -10.57 -13.67
C TYR A 36 -14.64 -10.72 -13.78
N GLU A 37 -14.07 -10.52 -14.98
CA GLU A 37 -12.62 -10.62 -15.25
C GLU A 37 -11.77 -9.60 -14.47
N SER A 38 -12.32 -8.41 -14.22
CA SER A 38 -11.62 -7.34 -13.49
C SER A 38 -11.23 -7.76 -12.07
N ARG A 39 -12.07 -8.55 -11.38
CA ARG A 39 -11.73 -9.04 -10.03
C ARG A 39 -10.60 -10.07 -10.05
N TYR A 40 -10.47 -10.86 -11.12
CA TYR A 40 -9.37 -11.80 -11.28
C TYR A 40 -8.07 -11.09 -11.56
N PHE A 41 -8.06 -10.07 -12.42
CA PHE A 41 -6.86 -9.28 -12.69
C PHE A 41 -6.32 -8.60 -11.41
N TRP A 42 -7.16 -7.87 -10.68
CA TRP A 42 -6.73 -7.18 -9.47
C TRP A 42 -6.39 -8.15 -8.33
N GLY A 43 -7.11 -9.27 -8.23
CA GLY A 43 -6.79 -10.34 -7.29
C GLY A 43 -5.44 -11.00 -7.58
N TRP A 44 -5.18 -11.33 -8.84
CA TRP A 44 -3.89 -11.85 -9.31
C TRP A 44 -2.77 -10.84 -9.09
N LEU A 45 -2.99 -9.56 -9.42
CA LEU A 45 -1.99 -8.52 -9.25
C LEU A 45 -1.60 -8.37 -7.77
N ASN A 46 -2.59 -8.29 -6.87
CA ASN A 46 -2.35 -8.26 -5.44
C ASN A 46 -1.61 -9.52 -4.97
N ALA A 47 -1.93 -10.69 -5.51
CA ALA A 47 -1.22 -11.92 -5.20
C ALA A 47 0.25 -11.88 -5.65
N VAL A 48 0.55 -11.34 -6.84
CA VAL A 48 1.92 -11.15 -7.33
C VAL A 48 2.69 -10.17 -6.45
N PHE A 49 2.08 -9.04 -6.07
CA PHE A 49 2.70 -8.07 -5.16
C PHE A 49 2.95 -8.62 -3.75
N ASN A 50 2.22 -9.64 -3.32
CA ASN A 50 2.43 -10.24 -2.00
C ASN A 50 3.20 -11.57 -2.07
N LYS A 51 3.51 -12.09 -3.26
CA LYS A 51 4.26 -13.34 -3.41
C LYS A 51 5.66 -13.20 -2.82
N VAL A 52 6.05 -14.20 -2.03
CA VAL A 52 7.38 -14.31 -1.43
C VAL A 52 8.39 -14.78 -2.44
N ASP A 53 9.52 -14.07 -2.50
CA ASP A 53 10.67 -14.42 -3.32
C ASP A 53 11.79 -14.99 -2.43
N TYR A 54 11.83 -16.32 -2.34
CA TYR A 54 12.81 -17.03 -1.52
C TYR A 54 14.24 -16.94 -2.07
N GLU A 55 14.41 -16.79 -3.39
CA GLU A 55 15.72 -16.57 -3.98
C GLU A 55 16.25 -15.20 -3.55
N ARG A 56 15.38 -14.19 -3.58
CA ARG A 56 15.71 -12.85 -3.09
C ARG A 56 16.06 -12.86 -1.60
N ILE A 57 15.29 -13.55 -0.76
CA ILE A 57 15.60 -13.69 0.68
C ILE A 57 17.00 -14.29 0.88
N ARG A 58 17.38 -15.30 0.08
CA ARG A 58 18.71 -15.92 0.16
C ARG A 58 19.82 -14.94 -0.25
N ASP A 59 19.59 -14.11 -1.26
CA ASP A 59 20.61 -13.23 -1.83
C ASP A 59 20.84 -11.96 -1.02
N VAL A 60 19.78 -11.34 -0.50
CA VAL A 60 19.85 -10.05 0.21
C VAL A 60 19.57 -10.13 1.71
N GLY A 61 19.14 -11.30 2.18
CA GLY A 61 18.71 -11.51 3.55
C GLY A 61 17.24 -11.14 3.78
N PRO A 62 16.67 -11.62 4.89
CA PRO A 62 15.23 -11.57 5.12
C PRO A 62 14.71 -10.16 5.43
N ASP A 63 15.40 -9.38 6.26
CA ASP A 63 15.01 -8.00 6.57
C ASP A 63 14.97 -7.10 5.33
N ARG A 64 15.93 -7.30 4.42
CA ARG A 64 16.00 -6.52 3.18
C ARG A 64 14.87 -6.93 2.23
N ALA A 65 14.65 -8.23 2.04
CA ALA A 65 13.55 -8.73 1.22
C ALA A 65 12.16 -8.31 1.78
N ALA A 66 11.98 -8.36 3.10
CA ALA A 66 10.77 -7.87 3.76
C ALA A 66 10.58 -6.36 3.57
N SER A 67 11.65 -5.56 3.66
CA SER A 67 11.59 -4.11 3.38
C SER A 67 11.18 -3.84 1.94
N GLU A 68 11.75 -4.59 0.98
CA GLU A 68 11.40 -4.47 -0.44
C GLU A 68 9.92 -4.80 -0.68
N TRP A 69 9.40 -5.87 -0.06
CA TRP A 69 7.98 -6.23 -0.12
C TRP A 69 7.07 -5.17 0.52
N LEU A 70 7.41 -4.67 1.70
CA LEU A 70 6.62 -3.66 2.40
C LEU A 70 6.52 -2.38 1.56
N LEU A 71 7.64 -1.88 1.04
CA LEU A 71 7.65 -0.64 0.27
C LEU A 71 6.97 -0.78 -1.11
N ARG A 72 7.08 -1.94 -1.79
CA ARG A 72 6.34 -2.17 -3.05
C ARG A 72 4.83 -2.23 -2.82
N CYS A 73 4.39 -2.63 -1.63
CA CYS A 73 2.99 -2.65 -1.22
C CYS A 73 2.49 -1.31 -0.64
N GLY A 74 3.32 -0.26 -0.63
CA GLY A 74 2.95 1.07 -0.14
C GLY A 74 3.15 1.28 1.37
N ALA A 75 3.74 0.32 2.08
CA ALA A 75 4.07 0.46 3.49
C ALA A 75 5.40 1.20 3.70
N MET A 76 5.64 1.64 4.92
CA MET A 76 6.89 2.26 5.37
C MET A 76 7.54 1.42 6.45
N VAL A 77 8.87 1.42 6.48
CA VAL A 77 9.65 0.69 7.49
C VAL A 77 10.64 1.59 8.21
N ARG A 78 10.90 1.30 9.48
CA ARG A 78 11.94 1.97 10.26
C ARG A 78 12.91 0.93 10.78
N TYR A 79 14.21 1.19 10.60
CA TYR A 79 15.27 0.29 11.06
C TYR A 79 15.73 0.63 12.47
N HIS A 80 16.28 -0.37 13.16
CA HIS A 80 16.91 -0.18 14.47
C HIS A 80 18.03 0.88 14.39
N GLY A 81 18.03 1.80 15.36
CA GLY A 81 19.00 2.89 15.43
C GLY A 81 18.83 3.97 14.36
N GLN A 82 17.71 3.95 13.62
CA GLN A 82 17.34 4.99 12.66
C GLN A 82 16.01 5.63 13.09
N GLU A 83 16.00 6.96 13.12
CA GLU A 83 14.78 7.72 13.39
C GLU A 83 13.93 7.88 12.11
N ARG A 84 14.60 7.91 10.95
CA ARG A 84 13.96 8.13 9.66
C ARG A 84 13.23 6.88 9.15
N TRP A 85 11.98 7.09 8.73
CA TRP A 85 11.19 6.11 7.99
C TRP A 85 11.63 5.99 6.54
N GLN A 86 11.68 4.75 6.05
CA GLN A 86 11.92 4.41 4.66
C GLN A 86 10.57 4.21 3.97
N ASN A 87 10.31 5.08 3.00
CA ASN A 87 9.07 5.11 2.22
C ASN A 87 9.31 5.09 0.70
N ASN A 88 10.59 5.12 0.28
CA ASN A 88 10.97 5.10 -1.13
C ASN A 88 11.81 3.86 -1.41
N TYR A 89 11.27 2.97 -2.23
CA TYR A 89 11.88 1.70 -2.60
C TYR A 89 13.30 1.88 -3.18
N ASN A 90 13.48 2.89 -4.03
CA ASN A 90 14.75 3.15 -4.70
C ASN A 90 15.84 3.64 -3.74
N ASN A 91 15.46 4.14 -2.57
CA ASN A 91 16.37 4.63 -1.54
C ASN A 91 16.66 3.59 -0.45
N LEU A 92 16.21 2.34 -0.63
CA LEU A 92 16.48 1.28 0.33
C LEU A 92 18.00 1.06 0.47
N PRO A 93 18.53 1.09 1.70
CA PRO A 93 19.98 1.14 1.93
C PRO A 93 20.66 -0.12 1.43
N THR A 94 21.54 0.02 0.43
CA THR A 94 22.41 -1.04 -0.09
C THR A 94 23.67 -1.11 0.76
N GLY A 95 23.57 -1.81 1.89
CA GLY A 95 24.69 -2.04 2.80
C GLY A 95 25.05 -3.51 2.96
N PRO A 96 25.98 -3.84 3.88
CA PRO A 96 26.29 -5.21 4.26
C PRO A 96 25.02 -6.00 4.59
N LEU A 97 24.99 -7.27 4.19
CA LEU A 97 23.92 -8.20 4.53
C LEU A 97 23.65 -8.17 6.04
N ASN A 98 22.37 -8.18 6.42
CA ASN A 98 21.91 -8.17 7.82
C ASN A 98 22.27 -6.94 8.67
N LYS A 99 22.84 -5.87 8.10
CA LYS A 99 23.13 -4.63 8.86
C LYS A 99 21.87 -3.92 9.34
N TYR A 100 20.84 -3.85 8.50
CA TYR A 100 19.61 -3.12 8.79
C TYR A 100 18.52 -4.10 9.22
N LYS A 101 18.09 -3.96 10.48
CA LYS A 101 17.03 -4.78 11.10
C LYS A 101 15.77 -3.96 11.24
N ILE A 102 14.63 -4.49 10.79
CA ILE A 102 13.35 -3.79 10.87
C ILE A 102 12.95 -3.68 12.35
N GLN A 103 12.63 -2.47 12.79
CA GLN A 103 12.17 -2.18 14.15
C GLN A 103 10.67 -1.89 14.20
N ALA A 104 10.16 -1.15 13.22
CA ALA A 104 8.76 -0.77 13.16
C ALA A 104 8.28 -0.72 11.71
N ILE A 105 7.00 -1.00 11.53
CA ILE A 105 6.31 -1.03 10.25
C ILE A 105 5.07 -0.15 10.37
N ASP A 106 4.87 0.73 9.39
CA ASP A 106 3.63 1.46 9.19
C ASP A 106 3.03 1.01 7.87
N ALA A 107 1.86 0.36 7.95
CA ALA A 107 1.17 -0.24 6.82
C ALA A 107 -0.11 0.52 6.43
N THR A 108 -0.21 1.81 6.78
CA THR A 108 -1.35 2.67 6.42
C THR A 108 -1.50 2.74 4.89
N ASP A 109 -2.74 2.55 4.39
CA ASP A 109 -3.09 2.54 2.96
C ASP A 109 -2.27 1.57 2.08
N SER A 110 -1.75 0.49 2.68
CA SER A 110 -0.97 -0.53 1.97
C SER A 110 -1.82 -1.68 1.43
N CYS A 111 -1.33 -2.37 0.40
CA CYS A 111 -1.97 -3.55 -0.18
C CYS A 111 -1.39 -4.88 0.34
N ILE A 112 -0.84 -4.88 1.56
CA ILE A 112 -0.29 -6.10 2.17
C ILE A 112 -1.40 -7.12 2.45
N MET A 113 -1.12 -8.39 2.21
CA MET A 113 -2.09 -9.49 2.39
C MET A 113 -1.46 -10.68 3.10
N GLY A 114 -2.32 -11.58 3.59
CA GLY A 114 -1.97 -12.81 4.33
C GLY A 114 -0.75 -13.55 3.80
N ILE A 115 -0.74 -13.85 2.49
CA ILE A 115 0.33 -14.62 1.83
C ILE A 115 1.71 -13.94 1.85
N GLY A 116 1.76 -12.63 2.07
CA GLY A 116 3.00 -11.88 2.09
C GLY A 116 3.69 -11.90 3.46
N PHE A 117 2.98 -12.26 4.53
CA PHE A 117 3.53 -12.29 5.88
C PHE A 117 4.62 -13.34 6.08
N ASP A 118 4.76 -14.32 5.18
CA ASP A 118 5.89 -15.26 5.19
C ASP A 118 7.25 -14.52 5.01
N HIS A 119 7.27 -13.30 4.45
CA HIS A 119 8.48 -12.46 4.47
C HIS A 119 8.89 -12.05 5.89
N MET A 120 7.93 -11.95 6.81
CA MET A 120 8.18 -11.56 8.21
C MET A 120 8.68 -12.73 9.05
N GLU A 121 8.20 -13.95 8.80
CA GLU A 121 8.62 -15.15 9.54
C GLU A 121 10.13 -15.37 9.49
N ASN A 122 10.75 -15.04 8.35
CA ASN A 122 12.19 -15.15 8.19
C ASN A 122 12.97 -13.90 8.66
N SER A 123 12.28 -12.79 8.95
CA SER A 123 12.89 -11.50 9.30
C SER A 123 13.14 -11.35 10.80
N SER A 124 14.03 -10.43 11.19
CA SER A 124 14.36 -10.25 12.61
C SER A 124 13.28 -9.53 13.43
N ILE A 125 12.17 -9.08 12.83
CA ILE A 125 11.12 -8.37 13.59
C ILE A 125 10.29 -9.32 14.48
N CYS A 126 10.34 -10.62 14.19
CA CYS A 126 9.62 -11.65 14.92
C CYS A 126 10.47 -12.39 15.97
N TYR A 127 11.77 -12.06 16.09
CA TYR A 127 12.71 -12.71 17.01
C TYR A 127 13.34 -11.73 18.01
#